data_AF-A0A968YXI7-F1
#
_entry.id   AF-A0A968YXI7-F1
#
_cell.length_a   1.000
_cell.length_b   1.000
_cell.length_c   1.000
_cell.angle_alpha   90.00
_cell.angle_beta   90.00
_cell.angle_gamma   90.00
#
_symmetry.space_group_name_H-M   'P 1'
#
loop_
_entity.id
_entity.type
_entity.pdbx_description
1 polymer ?
#
loop_
_entity_poly.entity_id
_entity_poly.type
_entity_poly.pdbx_seq_one_letter_code
_entity_poly.pdbx_strand_id
1 'polypeptide(L)'
;MHWLSILRYGSMAMLLNNMEFLNHRLLEWMPDLLEVYQLRDIEIAFYRLLQVQLKSSLSSTQIDLIKPYLEEAYGVLLRSKSTLQPSV
;
A
#
# COMPACT_ATOMS: atom_id res chain seq x y z
N MET A 1 -2.61 -11.49 -3.29
CA MET A 1 -1.19 -11.17 -3.03
C MET A 1 -0.90 -9.70 -3.36
N HIS A 2 -1.62 -8.75 -2.77
CA HIS A 2 -1.53 -7.33 -3.17
C HIS A 2 -0.37 -6.60 -2.49
N TRP A 3 -0.11 -6.88 -1.21
CA TRP A 3 1.01 -6.30 -0.45
C TRP A 3 2.41 -6.61 -0.99
N LEU A 4 2.59 -7.75 -1.66
CA LEU A 4 3.85 -8.05 -2.36
C LEU A 4 4.04 -7.14 -3.59
N SER A 5 2.96 -6.85 -4.32
CA SER A 5 3.00 -5.89 -5.42
C SER A 5 3.27 -4.49 -4.91
N ILE A 6 2.63 -4.08 -3.80
CA ILE A 6 2.90 -2.80 -3.13
C ILE A 6 4.37 -2.72 -2.72
N LEU A 7 4.94 -3.76 -2.12
CA LEU A 7 6.35 -3.78 -1.74
C LEU A 7 7.26 -3.64 -2.97
N ARG A 8 6.98 -4.36 -4.05
CA ARG A 8 7.76 -4.31 -5.29
C ARG A 8 7.72 -2.91 -5.92
N TYR A 9 6.53 -2.37 -6.14
CA TYR A 9 6.36 -1.07 -6.78
C TYR A 9 6.76 0.07 -5.86
N GLY A 10 6.57 -0.05 -4.55
CA GLY A 10 7.07 0.88 -3.55
C GLY A 10 8.60 0.90 -3.49
N SER A 11 9.25 -0.26 -3.63
CA SER A 11 10.72 -0.34 -3.72
C SER A 11 11.23 0.31 -5.00
N MET A 12 10.51 0.14 -6.11
CA MET A 12 10.85 0.80 -7.37
C MET A 12 10.64 2.31 -7.28
N ALA A 13 9.55 2.77 -6.69
CA ALA A 13 9.28 4.17 -6.40
C ALA A 13 10.36 4.79 -5.49
N MET A 14 10.81 4.04 -4.48
CA MET A 14 11.93 4.41 -3.59
C MET A 14 13.24 4.59 -4.37
N LEU A 15 13.58 3.64 -5.23
CA LEU A 15 14.79 3.73 -6.07
C LEU A 15 14.73 4.88 -7.09
N LEU A 16 13.54 5.16 -7.61
CA LEU A 16 13.29 6.29 -8.51
C LEU A 16 13.11 7.62 -7.77
N ASN A 17 13.05 7.59 -6.43
CA ASN A 17 12.69 8.72 -5.57
C ASN A 17 11.40 9.44 -6.04
N ASN A 18 10.40 8.65 -6.45
CA ASN A 18 9.18 9.16 -7.07
C ASN A 18 7.93 8.43 -6.54
N MET A 19 7.17 9.09 -5.66
CA MET A 19 5.90 8.57 -5.13
C MET A 19 4.80 8.49 -6.18
N GLU A 20 4.76 9.42 -7.14
CA GLU A 20 3.73 9.45 -8.19
C GLU A 20 3.77 8.18 -9.05
N PHE A 21 4.96 7.59 -9.23
CA PHE A 21 5.09 6.30 -9.89
C PHE A 21 4.24 5.22 -9.20
N LEU A 22 4.28 5.13 -7.87
CA LEU A 22 3.48 4.16 -7.12
C LEU A 22 1.98 4.48 -7.24
N ASN A 23 1.62 5.77 -7.17
CA ASN A 23 0.24 6.21 -7.26
C ASN A 23 -0.39 5.82 -8.60
N HIS A 24 0.19 6.28 -9.71
CA HIS A 24 -0.33 6.00 -11.05
C HIS A 24 -0.26 4.52 -11.43
N ARG A 25 0.79 3.82 -10.98
CA ARG A 25 0.99 2.43 -11.40
C ARG A 25 0.09 1.46 -10.67
N LEU A 26 -0.22 1.73 -9.40
CA LEU A 26 -0.89 0.76 -8.53
C LEU A 26 -2.04 1.37 -7.73
N LEU A 27 -1.83 2.50 -7.05
CA LEU A 27 -2.80 3.00 -6.08
C LEU A 27 -4.02 3.68 -6.71
N GLU A 28 -3.97 4.05 -7.99
CA GLU A 28 -5.07 4.68 -8.71
C GLU A 28 -6.26 3.73 -8.93
N TRP A 29 -6.01 2.46 -9.23
CA TRP A 29 -7.04 1.49 -9.64
C TRP A 29 -7.22 0.31 -8.66
N MET A 30 -6.25 0.07 -7.78
CA MET A 30 -6.32 -1.06 -6.84
C MET A 30 -7.36 -0.89 -5.71
N PRO A 31 -7.72 0.32 -5.23
CA PRO A 31 -8.81 0.48 -4.26
C PRO A 31 -10.14 -0.12 -4.74
N ASP A 32 -10.47 0.06 -6.02
CA ASP A 32 -11.71 -0.44 -6.62
C ASP A 32 -11.75 -1.98 -6.59
N LEU A 33 -10.59 -2.62 -6.81
CA LEU A 33 -10.45 -4.07 -6.69
C LEU A 33 -10.72 -4.54 -5.25
N LEU A 34 -10.13 -3.87 -4.25
CA LEU A 34 -10.30 -4.25 -2.85
C LEU A 34 -11.75 -4.06 -2.37
N GLU A 35 -12.44 -3.06 -2.90
CA GLU A 35 -13.86 -2.81 -2.61
C GLU A 35 -14.76 -3.87 -3.23
N VAL A 36 -14.61 -4.15 -4.54
CA VAL A 36 -15.43 -5.16 -5.25
C VAL A 36 -15.35 -6.54 -4.59
N TYR A 37 -14.15 -6.94 -4.17
CA TYR A 37 -13.93 -8.25 -3.56
C TYR A 37 -14.03 -8.24 -2.03
N GLN A 38 -14.37 -7.10 -1.41
CA GLN A 38 -14.49 -6.93 0.05
C GLN A 38 -13.26 -7.45 0.83
N LEU A 39 -12.05 -7.21 0.30
CA LEU A 39 -10.81 -7.77 0.82
C LEU A 39 -10.17 -6.95 1.94
N ARG A 40 -10.85 -5.91 2.46
CA ARG A 40 -10.23 -4.95 3.37
C ARG A 40 -9.66 -5.59 4.63
N ASP A 41 -10.42 -6.44 5.31
CA ASP A 41 -9.99 -7.05 6.57
C ASP A 41 -8.80 -7.99 6.39
N ILE A 42 -8.82 -8.76 5.30
CA ILE A 42 -7.72 -9.67 4.98
C ILE A 42 -6.46 -8.89 4.57
N GLU A 43 -6.59 -7.79 3.83
CA GLU A 43 -5.46 -6.92 3.48
C GLU A 43 -4.88 -6.20 4.71
N ILE A 44 -5.69 -5.83 5.71
CA ILE A 44 -5.18 -5.31 6.99
C ILE A 44 -4.34 -6.38 7.71
N ALA A 45 -4.81 -7.64 7.72
CA ALA A 45 -4.05 -8.74 8.31
C ALA A 45 -2.73 -8.98 7.57
N PHE A 46 -2.74 -8.97 6.24
CA PHE A 46 -1.53 -9.09 5.42
C PHE A 46 -0.55 -7.95 5.66
N TYR A 47 -1.04 -6.71 5.77
CA TYR A 47 -0.18 -5.57 6.10
C TYR A 47 0.54 -5.76 7.43
N ARG A 48 -0.17 -6.22 8.48
CA ARG A 48 0.44 -6.49 9.79
C ARG A 48 1.52 -7.57 9.70
N LEU A 49 1.25 -8.66 8.97
CA LEU A 49 2.24 -9.72 8.74
C LEU A 49 3.45 -9.22 7.97
N LEU A 50 3.24 -8.38 6.95
CA LEU A 50 4.32 -7.74 6.19
C LEU A 50 5.20 -6.90 7.11
N GLN A 51 4.62 -6.10 7.99
CA GLN A 51 5.37 -5.28 8.95
C GLN A 51 6.25 -6.13 9.88
N VAL A 52 5.73 -7.26 10.38
CA VAL A 52 6.51 -8.22 11.17
C VAL A 52 7.67 -8.79 10.36
N GLN A 53 7.40 -9.21 9.12
CA GLN A 53 8.42 -9.78 8.25
C GLN A 53 9.51 -8.76 7.91
N LEU A 54 9.15 -7.52 7.56
CA LEU A 54 10.11 -6.45 7.24
C LEU A 54 11.05 -6.19 8.42
N LYS A 55 10.52 -6.11 9.64
CA LYS A 55 11.33 -5.94 10.87
C LYS A 55 12.28 -7.09 11.16
N SER A 56 11.96 -8.30 10.67
CA SER A 56 12.83 -9.46 10.83
C SER A 56 13.94 -9.54 9.78
N SER A 57 13.73 -8.93 8.61
CA SER A 57 14.60 -9.08 7.43
C SER A 57 15.44 -7.85 7.10
N LEU A 58 15.06 -6.68 7.60
CA LEU A 58 15.70 -5.39 7.31
C LEU A 58 16.12 -4.68 8.60
N SER A 59 17.18 -3.88 8.51
CA SER A 59 17.54 -2.95 9.58
C SER A 59 16.53 -1.80 9.68
N SER A 60 16.49 -1.10 10.81
CA SER A 60 15.63 0.07 11.00
C SER A 60 15.84 1.13 9.90
N THR A 61 17.09 1.41 9.55
CA THR A 61 17.43 2.39 8.50
C THR A 61 16.93 1.97 7.13
N GLN A 62 16.97 0.67 6.80
CA GLN A 62 16.42 0.16 5.54
C GLN A 62 14.89 0.24 5.51
N ILE A 63 14.24 -0.01 6.65
CA ILE A 63 12.79 0.13 6.79
C ILE A 63 12.37 1.58 6.60
N ASP A 64 13.11 2.54 7.16
CA ASP A 64 12.79 3.96 7.06
C ASP A 64 12.76 4.47 5.60
N LEU A 65 13.55 3.86 4.71
CA LEU A 65 13.55 4.21 3.29
C LEU A 65 12.26 3.79 2.56
N ILE A 66 11.74 2.59 2.87
CA ILE A 66 10.57 2.02 2.18
C ILE A 66 9.25 2.41 2.86
N LYS A 67 9.30 2.71 4.16
CA LYS A 67 8.15 3.05 5.00
C LYS A 67 7.19 4.09 4.40
N PRO A 68 7.64 5.26 3.88
CA PRO A 68 6.70 6.26 3.35
C PRO A 68 5.84 5.73 2.20
N TYR A 69 6.39 4.85 1.34
CA TYR A 69 5.65 4.24 0.23
C TYR A 69 4.62 3.21 0.71
N LEU A 70 4.94 2.47 1.77
CA LEU A 70 4.01 1.50 2.38
C LEU A 70 2.90 2.19 3.16
N GLU A 71 3.19 3.30 3.83
CA GLU A 71 2.20 4.11 4.55
C GLU A 71 1.25 4.82 3.58
N GLU A 72 1.74 5.35 2.46
CA GLU A 72 0.90 5.91 1.40
C GLU A 72 -0.07 4.86 0.86
N ALA A 73 0.46 3.68 0.49
CA ALA A 73 -0.37 2.57 0.02
C ALA A 73 -1.42 2.15 1.06
N TYR A 74 -1.03 2.04 2.33
CA TYR A 74 -1.98 1.75 3.42
C TYR A 74 -3.07 2.82 3.51
N GLY A 75 -2.69 4.10 3.41
CA GLY A 75 -3.59 5.23 3.39
C GLY A 75 -4.63 5.14 2.28
N VAL A 76 -4.18 4.93 1.04
CA VAL A 76 -5.07 4.90 -0.13
C VAL A 76 -5.98 3.67 -0.16
N LEU A 77 -5.49 2.52 0.29
CA LEU A 77 -6.19 1.24 0.15
C LEU A 77 -7.10 0.91 1.33
N LEU A 78 -6.67 1.26 2.55
CA LEU A 78 -7.28 0.76 3.78
C LEU A 78 -7.82 1.86 4.68
N ARG A 79 -7.37 3.11 4.52
CA ARG A 79 -8.03 4.26 5.18
C ARG A 79 -9.31 4.55 4.41
N SER A 80 -10.44 4.45 5.09
CA SER A 80 -11.76 4.63 4.48
C SER A 80 -11.82 5.91 3.64
N LYS A 81 -12.14 5.80 2.34
CA LYS A 81 -12.86 6.88 1.65
C LYS A 81 -14.22 6.99 2.33
N SER A 82 -14.31 7.80 3.38
CA SER A 82 -15.58 8.44 3.66
C SER A 82 -15.80 9.43 2.52
N THR A 83 -16.96 9.35 1.88
CA THR A 83 -17.52 10.32 0.92
C THR A 83 -17.02 10.20 -0.52
N LEU A 84 -17.67 9.33 -1.29
CA LEU A 84 -18.29 9.74 -2.56
C LEU A 84 -19.64 9.03 -2.68
N GLN A 85 -20.68 9.62 -2.10
CA GLN A 85 -22.02 9.43 -2.64
C GLN A 85 -22.10 10.24 -3.94
N PRO A 86 -22.43 9.64 -5.09
CA PRO A 86 -22.88 10.43 -6.23
C PRO A 86 -24.25 11.02 -5.88
N SER A 87 -24.31 12.33 -5.70
CA SER A 87 -25.57 13.06 -5.71
C SER A 87 -26.18 12.95 -7.10
N VAL A 88 -27.38 12.38 -7.13
CA VAL A 88 -28.32 12.26 -8.25
C VAL A 88 -28.51 13.57 -9.00
#